data_AF-A0A1R3UIL0-F1
#
_entry.id   AF-A0A1R3UIL0-F1
#
_cell.length_a   1.000
_cell.length_b   1.000
_cell.length_c   1.000
_cell.angle_alpha   90.00
_cell.angle_beta   90.00
_cell.angle_gamma   90.00
#
_symmetry.space_group_name_H-M   'P 1'
#
loop_
_entity.id
_entity.type
_entity.pdbx_description
1 polymer ?
#
loop_
_entity_poly.entity_id
_entity_poly.type
_entity_poly.pdbx_seq_one_letter_code
_entity_poly.pdbx_strand_id
1 'polypeptide(L)'
;MNTPIRRLSVFSMILFGALMAQLTWIQGFQAEAIRDHHLNTRQYSERLTEMRGPIVVGGENVAYSENIAAEDDPARYQRVYEGGPLYTPVVGSFRSYGADGIEETENALLDGTDDRLAVRNFRDVITGREPEGARVELTIDPAVQQAGYEGFEQLGKNGAAVAIDPSSGAILGSVSYPSFDANEVVSIEELTASVENFDALANDENQPLLNRALNERYPPGSTFKVVTAAAAMEHLDAGPDSTMEAPDVLELGHPLPNATPGGTCNNEQPDTLAHSIQISCNTSMANWAIEMGGQALSDQAEAFGFEPKLSESDEDVLNVPMPVTPSLAPVEDDRNILGRAGIGQSNVEATPLQMAMVAAGVANSGEVMQPHLVDSVRDSDRTVVTQTTPEVYSQAMSASTASDLTDMMVMVTGPDGSGTNGAIQGMDVAGKTGTAETGGESGTHNWFIGFAPADDPQVAVAVVIEHGGGSGGELAAPIARNMMEAVVL
;
A
#
# COMPACT_ATOMS: atom_id res chain seq x y z
N MET A 1 -38.05 -4.81 -59.90
CA MET A 1 -38.00 -4.11 -58.59
C MET A 1 -37.51 -2.69 -58.83
N ASN A 2 -38.23 -1.66 -58.37
CA ASN A 2 -37.90 -0.27 -58.64
C ASN A 2 -36.53 0.09 -58.00
N THR A 3 -35.60 0.69 -58.76
CA THR A 3 -34.23 0.98 -58.29
C THR A 3 -34.17 1.75 -56.96
N PRO A 4 -35.06 2.73 -56.70
CA PRO A 4 -35.13 3.39 -55.39
C PRO A 4 -35.48 2.43 -54.25
N ILE A 5 -36.41 1.50 -54.49
CA ILE A 5 -36.81 0.48 -53.50
C ILE A 5 -35.63 -0.44 -53.20
N ARG A 6 -34.87 -0.88 -54.20
CA ARG A 6 -33.69 -1.73 -53.98
C ARG A 6 -32.62 -1.03 -53.14
N ARG A 7 -32.35 0.25 -53.42
CA ARG A 7 -31.37 1.05 -52.66
C ARG A 7 -31.83 1.25 -51.22
N LEU A 8 -33.12 1.54 -51.02
CA LEU A 8 -33.69 1.65 -49.68
C LEU A 8 -33.59 0.34 -48.91
N SER A 9 -33.95 -0.80 -49.53
CA SER A 9 -33.84 -2.11 -48.89
C SER A 9 -32.41 -2.47 -48.52
N VAL A 10 -31.43 -2.20 -49.38
CA VAL A 10 -30.01 -2.44 -49.09
C VAL A 10 -29.53 -1.54 -47.96
N PHE A 11 -29.90 -0.26 -47.97
CA PHE A 11 -29.56 0.67 -46.90
C PHE A 11 -30.16 0.22 -45.56
N SER A 12 -31.44 -0.18 -45.53
CA SER A 12 -32.08 -0.73 -44.33
C SER A 12 -31.40 -2.02 -43.84
N MET A 13 -31.01 -2.94 -44.75
CA MET A 13 -30.28 -4.15 -44.37
C MET A 13 -28.91 -3.85 -43.75
N ILE A 14 -28.20 -2.84 -44.25
CA ILE A 14 -26.93 -2.39 -43.65
C ILE A 14 -27.17 -1.85 -42.23
N LEU A 15 -28.23 -1.04 -42.02
CA LEU A 15 -28.56 -0.53 -40.69
C LEU A 15 -28.92 -1.67 -39.71
N PHE A 16 -29.71 -2.65 -40.15
CA PHE A 16 -30.00 -3.83 -39.32
C PHE A 16 -28.74 -4.67 -39.05
N GLY A 17 -27.84 -4.81 -40.03
CA GLY A 17 -26.55 -5.47 -39.85
C GLY A 17 -25.69 -4.76 -38.80
N ALA A 18 -25.61 -3.43 -38.86
CA ALA A 18 -24.90 -2.63 -37.87
C ALA A 18 -25.52 -2.75 -36.48
N LEU A 19 -26.86 -2.73 -36.37
CA LEU A 19 -27.56 -2.95 -35.10
C LEU A 19 -27.29 -4.34 -34.53
N MET A 20 -27.33 -5.40 -35.34
CA MET A 20 -27.02 -6.76 -34.88
C MET A 20 -25.56 -6.92 -34.46
N ALA A 21 -24.63 -6.29 -35.18
CA ALA A 21 -23.22 -6.28 -34.79
C ALA A 21 -23.01 -5.55 -33.45
N GLN A 22 -23.67 -4.40 -33.26
CA GLN A 22 -23.64 -3.69 -31.98
C GLN A 22 -24.25 -4.51 -30.85
N LEU A 23 -25.37 -5.20 -31.10
CA LEU A 23 -26.03 -6.06 -30.13
C LEU A 23 -25.13 -7.24 -29.74
N THR A 24 -24.45 -7.85 -30.71
CA THR A 24 -23.47 -8.92 -30.49
C THR A 24 -22.25 -8.41 -29.72
N TRP A 25 -21.80 -7.19 -30.00
CA TRP A 25 -20.72 -6.55 -29.26
C TRP A 25 -21.08 -6.36 -27.79
N ILE A 26 -22.26 -5.79 -27.53
CA ILE A 26 -22.78 -5.56 -26.17
C ILE A 26 -22.98 -6.89 -25.43
N GLN A 27 -23.61 -7.88 -26.07
CA GLN A 27 -23.97 -9.15 -25.42
C GLN A 27 -22.85 -10.19 -25.37
N GLY A 28 -21.84 -10.09 -26.24
CA GLY A 28 -20.77 -11.08 -26.34
C GLY A 28 -19.46 -10.62 -25.71
N PHE A 29 -19.10 -9.34 -25.86
CA PHE A 29 -17.80 -8.82 -25.43
C PHE A 29 -17.90 -7.84 -24.25
N GLN A 30 -18.98 -7.05 -24.17
CA GLN A 30 -19.20 -6.15 -23.04
C GLN A 30 -20.10 -6.73 -21.95
N ALA A 31 -20.63 -7.95 -22.13
CA ALA A 31 -21.61 -8.51 -21.20
C ALA A 31 -21.04 -8.63 -19.78
N GLU A 32 -19.82 -9.12 -19.64
CA GLU A 32 -19.09 -9.22 -18.37
C GLU A 32 -18.86 -7.84 -17.75
N ALA A 33 -18.26 -6.90 -18.50
CA ALA A 33 -18.03 -5.53 -18.01
C ALA A 33 -19.33 -4.80 -17.62
N ILE A 34 -20.45 -5.02 -18.31
CA ILE A 34 -21.77 -4.44 -17.99
C ILE A 34 -22.42 -5.19 -16.81
N ARG A 35 -22.18 -6.49 -16.69
CA ARG A 35 -22.62 -7.32 -15.55
C ARG A 35 -21.90 -6.84 -14.29
N ASP A 36 -20.60 -6.62 -14.34
CA ASP A 36 -19.80 -6.38 -13.16
C ASP A 36 -19.71 -4.87 -12.83
N HIS A 37 -20.35 -4.02 -13.63
CA HIS A 37 -20.40 -2.57 -13.43
C HIS A 37 -21.11 -2.18 -12.11
N HIS A 38 -20.48 -1.31 -11.31
CA HIS A 38 -20.95 -0.88 -9.99
C HIS A 38 -22.39 -0.30 -9.97
N LEU A 39 -22.83 0.36 -11.06
CA LEU A 39 -24.20 0.90 -11.21
C LEU A 39 -25.31 -0.12 -11.55
N ASN A 40 -25.03 -1.43 -11.67
CA ASN A 40 -26.03 -2.41 -12.09
C ASN A 40 -26.96 -2.88 -10.95
N THR A 41 -28.05 -2.14 -10.71
CA THR A 41 -28.99 -2.38 -9.60
C THR A 41 -29.81 -3.68 -9.70
N ARG A 42 -29.98 -4.27 -10.90
CA ARG A 42 -30.69 -5.55 -11.06
C ARG A 42 -29.97 -6.70 -10.40
N GLN A 43 -28.64 -6.63 -10.35
CA GLN A 43 -27.86 -7.65 -9.69
C GLN A 43 -27.85 -7.52 -8.20
N TYR A 44 -28.03 -6.35 -7.61
CA TYR A 44 -27.94 -6.27 -6.16
C TYR A 44 -28.97 -7.18 -5.48
N SER A 45 -30.24 -7.15 -5.91
CA SER A 45 -31.27 -8.04 -5.36
C SER A 45 -31.01 -9.53 -5.64
N GLU A 46 -30.44 -9.89 -6.78
CA GLU A 46 -30.07 -11.28 -7.11
C GLU A 46 -28.81 -11.73 -6.34
N ARG A 47 -27.80 -10.88 -6.21
CA ARG A 47 -26.57 -11.08 -5.44
C ARG A 47 -26.86 -11.25 -3.94
N LEU A 48 -27.91 -10.60 -3.42
CA LEU A 48 -28.37 -10.82 -2.05
C LEU A 48 -28.99 -12.21 -1.83
N THR A 49 -29.26 -12.98 -2.90
CA THR A 49 -29.75 -14.37 -2.78
C THR A 49 -28.63 -15.42 -2.83
N GLU A 50 -27.39 -15.01 -3.09
CA GLU A 50 -26.22 -15.88 -3.13
C GLU A 50 -25.37 -15.70 -1.88
N MET A 51 -24.87 -16.82 -1.32
CA MET A 51 -24.02 -16.77 -0.14
C MET A 51 -22.61 -16.37 -0.54
N ARG A 52 -22.35 -15.06 -0.50
CA ARG A 52 -21.03 -14.50 -0.76
C ARG A 52 -19.98 -15.09 0.20
N GLY A 53 -18.86 -15.52 -0.36
CA GLY A 53 -17.78 -16.20 0.36
C GLY A 53 -17.11 -15.32 1.41
N PRO A 54 -16.48 -15.91 2.44
CA PRO A 54 -15.85 -15.15 3.51
C PRO A 54 -14.48 -14.60 3.11
N ILE A 55 -14.13 -13.43 3.63
CA ILE A 55 -12.76 -12.90 3.65
C ILE A 55 -12.15 -13.21 5.02
N VAL A 56 -10.92 -13.70 5.04
CA VAL A 56 -10.30 -14.34 6.20
C VAL A 56 -8.97 -13.71 6.53
N VAL A 57 -8.75 -13.41 7.80
CA VAL A 57 -7.51 -12.86 8.36
C VAL A 57 -7.15 -13.69 9.60
N GLY A 58 -5.91 -14.19 9.69
CA GLY A 58 -5.48 -15.03 10.83
C GLY A 58 -6.32 -16.30 11.05
N GLY A 59 -7.00 -16.81 10.01
CA GLY A 59 -7.91 -17.95 10.10
C GLY A 59 -9.33 -17.63 10.58
N GLU A 60 -9.63 -16.37 10.90
CA GLU A 60 -10.95 -15.90 11.30
C GLU A 60 -11.65 -15.16 10.15
N ASN A 61 -12.97 -15.33 10.03
CA ASN A 61 -13.73 -14.60 9.03
C ASN A 61 -13.88 -13.14 9.49
N VAL A 62 -13.36 -12.20 8.71
CA VAL A 62 -13.50 -10.76 8.96
C VAL A 62 -14.55 -10.09 8.08
N ALA A 63 -14.97 -10.74 7.00
CA ALA A 63 -16.19 -10.42 6.29
C ALA A 63 -16.91 -11.72 5.89
N TYR A 64 -18.22 -11.79 6.11
CA TYR A 64 -19.02 -12.97 5.79
C TYR A 64 -20.48 -12.59 5.56
N SER A 65 -21.25 -13.53 5.02
CA SER A 65 -22.67 -13.34 4.74
C SER A 65 -23.55 -14.08 5.75
N GLU A 66 -24.52 -13.37 6.34
CA GLU A 66 -25.52 -13.91 7.26
C GLU A 66 -26.90 -13.92 6.60
N ASN A 67 -27.62 -15.05 6.66
CA ASN A 67 -28.98 -15.13 6.13
C ASN A 67 -29.96 -14.49 7.12
N ILE A 68 -30.62 -13.40 6.70
CA ILE A 68 -31.58 -12.65 7.49
C ILE A 68 -33.04 -12.90 7.06
N ALA A 69 -33.27 -13.82 6.11
CA ALA A 69 -34.63 -14.18 5.70
C ALA A 69 -35.38 -14.92 6.81
N ALA A 70 -36.71 -14.75 6.85
CA ALA A 70 -37.57 -15.57 7.70
C ALA A 70 -37.55 -17.04 7.21
N GLU A 71 -37.87 -17.99 8.09
CA GLU A 71 -37.75 -19.45 7.86
C GLU A 71 -38.44 -19.96 6.58
N ASP A 72 -39.48 -19.26 6.11
CA ASP A 72 -40.26 -19.61 4.91
C ASP A 72 -40.00 -18.69 3.68
N ASP A 73 -39.16 -17.67 3.83
CA ASP A 73 -38.85 -16.71 2.76
C ASP A 73 -37.60 -17.13 1.97
N PRO A 74 -37.47 -16.71 0.70
CA PRO A 74 -36.23 -16.90 -0.05
C PRO A 74 -35.03 -16.30 0.71
N ALA A 75 -33.89 -17.01 0.68
CA ALA A 75 -32.68 -16.58 1.36
C ALA A 75 -32.29 -15.15 0.96
N ARG A 76 -31.89 -14.37 1.97
CA ARG A 76 -31.46 -12.99 1.79
C ARG A 76 -30.27 -12.75 2.71
N TYR A 77 -29.12 -12.45 2.13
CA TYR A 77 -27.85 -12.38 2.84
C TYR A 77 -27.44 -10.93 3.15
N GLN A 78 -27.27 -10.60 4.43
CA GLN A 78 -26.60 -9.39 4.90
C GLN A 78 -25.09 -9.64 4.94
N ARG A 79 -24.30 -8.71 4.40
CA ARG A 79 -22.84 -8.73 4.55
C ARG A 79 -22.46 -8.15 5.91
N VAL A 80 -21.66 -8.88 6.67
CA VAL A 80 -21.21 -8.54 8.03
C VAL A 80 -19.70 -8.43 8.04
N TYR A 81 -19.18 -7.41 8.72
CA TYR A 81 -17.74 -7.13 8.86
C TYR A 81 -17.35 -7.15 10.34
N GLU A 82 -16.34 -7.93 10.70
CA GLU A 82 -15.82 -7.99 12.06
C GLU A 82 -14.63 -7.04 12.23
N GLY A 83 -14.41 -6.58 13.47
CA GLY A 83 -13.29 -5.66 13.78
C GLY A 83 -13.58 -4.19 13.52
N GLY A 84 -14.82 -3.83 13.17
CA GLY A 84 -15.24 -2.45 12.93
C GLY A 84 -14.35 -1.77 11.87
N PRO A 85 -13.69 -0.64 12.18
CA PRO A 85 -12.84 0.07 11.22
C PRO A 85 -11.48 -0.57 10.94
N LEU A 86 -11.07 -1.59 11.70
CA LEU A 86 -9.71 -2.14 11.69
C LEU A 86 -9.28 -2.69 10.31
N TYR A 87 -10.19 -3.39 9.63
CA TYR A 87 -9.91 -4.09 8.37
C TYR A 87 -10.53 -3.40 7.15
N THR A 88 -11.40 -2.41 7.34
CA THR A 88 -12.14 -1.75 6.26
C THR A 88 -11.24 -1.20 5.13
N PRO A 89 -10.07 -0.60 5.38
CA PRO A 89 -9.21 -0.11 4.29
C PRO A 89 -8.71 -1.21 3.34
N VAL A 90 -8.61 -2.45 3.85
CA VAL A 90 -8.15 -3.63 3.09
C VAL A 90 -9.35 -4.39 2.53
N VAL A 91 -10.26 -4.80 3.42
CA VAL A 91 -11.42 -5.63 3.07
C VAL A 91 -12.38 -4.85 2.16
N GLY A 92 -12.55 -3.55 2.41
CA GLY A 92 -13.52 -2.72 1.76
C GLY A 92 -14.95 -2.97 2.24
N SER A 93 -15.91 -2.63 1.40
CA SER A 93 -17.33 -2.70 1.67
C SER A 93 -18.13 -3.03 0.41
N PHE A 94 -18.95 -4.08 0.49
CA PHE A 94 -19.91 -4.47 -0.53
C PHE A 94 -21.28 -3.83 -0.26
N ARG A 95 -21.63 -2.81 -1.04
CA ARG A 95 -22.82 -1.95 -0.86
C ARG A 95 -23.82 -2.14 -2.01
N SER A 96 -25.00 -1.57 -1.85
CA SER A 96 -26.06 -1.63 -2.87
C SER A 96 -25.75 -0.94 -4.20
N TYR A 97 -24.76 -0.05 -4.20
CA TYR A 97 -24.37 0.79 -5.33
C TYR A 97 -22.89 0.66 -5.71
N GLY A 98 -22.17 -0.32 -5.16
CA GLY A 98 -20.77 -0.58 -5.50
C GLY A 98 -20.02 -1.36 -4.43
N ALA A 99 -18.82 -1.79 -4.76
CA ALA A 99 -17.86 -2.39 -3.83
C ALA A 99 -16.56 -1.57 -3.81
N ASP A 100 -15.69 -1.81 -2.84
CA ASP A 100 -14.29 -1.36 -2.84
C ASP A 100 -13.41 -2.40 -2.13
N GLY A 101 -12.09 -2.21 -2.13
CA GLY A 101 -11.16 -3.12 -1.47
C GLY A 101 -11.17 -4.55 -2.03
N ILE A 102 -10.89 -5.54 -1.19
CA ILE A 102 -10.99 -6.97 -1.55
C ILE A 102 -12.41 -7.37 -1.98
N GLU A 103 -13.44 -6.73 -1.43
CA GLU A 103 -14.81 -6.95 -1.88
C GLU A 103 -15.00 -6.61 -3.37
N GLU A 104 -14.29 -5.62 -3.89
CA GLU A 104 -14.32 -5.28 -5.32
C GLU A 104 -13.37 -6.15 -6.13
N THR A 105 -12.11 -6.24 -5.73
CA THR A 105 -11.06 -6.89 -6.54
C THR A 105 -11.28 -8.39 -6.68
N GLU A 106 -11.81 -9.05 -5.63
CA GLU A 106 -12.09 -10.48 -5.62
C GLU A 106 -13.59 -10.77 -5.81
N ASN A 107 -14.37 -9.82 -6.35
CA ASN A 107 -15.83 -9.95 -6.42
C ASN A 107 -16.30 -11.26 -7.06
N ALA A 108 -15.72 -11.64 -8.21
CA ALA A 108 -16.12 -12.85 -8.95
C ALA A 108 -15.83 -14.14 -8.18
N LEU A 109 -14.77 -14.16 -7.37
CA LEU A 109 -14.47 -15.29 -6.49
C LEU A 109 -15.44 -15.32 -5.31
N LEU A 110 -15.67 -14.16 -4.70
CA LEU A 110 -16.54 -14.01 -3.54
C LEU A 110 -18.02 -14.26 -3.88
N ASP A 111 -18.52 -13.92 -5.07
CA ASP A 111 -19.88 -14.26 -5.51
C ASP A 111 -19.98 -15.63 -6.20
N GLY A 112 -18.85 -16.28 -6.46
CA GLY A 112 -18.80 -17.62 -7.03
C GLY A 112 -18.98 -17.66 -8.56
N THR A 113 -18.99 -16.52 -9.24
CA THR A 113 -19.15 -16.43 -10.70
C THR A 113 -17.85 -16.61 -11.49
N ASP A 114 -16.69 -16.65 -10.81
CA ASP A 114 -15.38 -16.84 -11.44
C ASP A 114 -15.28 -18.18 -12.21
N ASP A 115 -14.69 -18.13 -13.41
CA ASP A 115 -14.52 -19.29 -14.29
C ASP A 115 -13.74 -20.44 -13.64
N ARG A 116 -12.81 -20.13 -12.71
CA ARG A 116 -12.06 -21.14 -11.96
C ARG A 116 -12.97 -22.00 -11.09
N LEU A 117 -14.18 -21.52 -10.75
CA LEU A 117 -15.20 -22.22 -9.98
C LEU A 117 -16.22 -22.96 -10.86
N ALA A 118 -16.17 -22.80 -12.19
CA ALA A 118 -17.20 -23.30 -13.11
C ALA A 118 -17.42 -24.82 -13.05
N VAL A 119 -16.35 -25.60 -12.85
CA VAL A 119 -16.44 -27.07 -12.73
C VAL A 119 -17.21 -27.48 -11.48
N ARG A 120 -17.00 -26.78 -10.36
CA ARG A 120 -17.76 -26.98 -9.13
C ARG A 120 -19.20 -26.51 -9.30
N ASN A 121 -19.41 -25.30 -9.82
CA ASN A 121 -20.75 -24.74 -10.01
C ASN A 121 -21.65 -25.68 -10.84
N PHE A 122 -21.09 -26.31 -11.87
CA PHE A 122 -21.79 -27.35 -12.64
C PHE A 122 -22.15 -28.60 -11.81
N ARG A 123 -21.23 -29.07 -10.95
CA ARG A 123 -21.49 -30.19 -10.01
C ARG A 123 -22.59 -29.83 -9.02
N ASP A 124 -22.57 -28.61 -8.48
CA ASP A 124 -23.51 -28.18 -7.44
C ASP A 124 -24.92 -28.03 -8.01
N VAL A 125 -25.06 -27.51 -9.24
CA VAL A 125 -26.33 -27.52 -9.99
C VAL A 125 -26.86 -28.95 -10.22
N ILE A 126 -26.00 -29.91 -10.55
CA ILE A 126 -26.41 -31.31 -10.74
C ILE A 126 -26.80 -31.99 -9.42
N THR A 127 -26.11 -31.64 -8.33
CA THR A 127 -26.31 -32.24 -7.01
C THR A 127 -27.35 -31.51 -6.16
N GLY A 128 -27.88 -30.38 -6.64
CA GLY A 128 -28.86 -29.55 -5.94
C GLY A 128 -28.28 -28.84 -4.71
N ARG A 129 -26.97 -28.57 -4.70
CA ARG A 129 -26.32 -27.75 -3.65
C ARG A 129 -26.46 -26.28 -4.01
N GLU A 130 -26.66 -25.44 -3.00
CA GLU A 130 -26.64 -23.99 -3.19
C GLU A 130 -25.21 -23.55 -3.55
N PRO A 131 -25.02 -22.73 -4.59
CA PRO A 131 -23.71 -22.18 -4.92
C PRO A 131 -23.25 -21.22 -3.80
N GLU A 132 -22.04 -21.42 -3.30
CA GLU A 132 -21.39 -20.55 -2.32
C GLU A 132 -20.17 -19.87 -2.94
N GLY A 133 -19.88 -18.64 -2.56
CA GLY A 133 -18.66 -17.96 -2.95
C GLY A 133 -17.39 -18.63 -2.39
N ALA A 134 -16.27 -18.39 -3.05
CA ALA A 134 -14.97 -18.82 -2.56
C ALA A 134 -14.53 -18.01 -1.33
N ARG A 135 -13.76 -18.65 -0.46
CA ARG A 135 -13.05 -18.05 0.66
C ARG A 135 -11.78 -17.37 0.15
N VAL A 136 -11.59 -16.11 0.50
CA VAL A 136 -10.35 -15.36 0.22
C VAL A 136 -9.55 -15.22 1.53
N GLU A 137 -8.35 -15.79 1.56
CA GLU A 137 -7.42 -15.74 2.70
C GLU A 137 -6.40 -14.64 2.45
N LEU A 138 -6.33 -13.67 3.36
CA LEU A 138 -5.39 -12.55 3.28
C LEU A 138 -4.11 -12.84 4.05
N THR A 139 -3.04 -12.17 3.67
CA THR A 139 -1.73 -12.22 4.34
C THR A 139 -1.69 -11.45 5.66
N ILE A 140 -2.72 -10.65 5.95
CA ILE A 140 -2.77 -9.80 7.15
C ILE A 140 -2.65 -10.65 8.41
N ASP A 141 -1.75 -10.22 9.30
CA ASP A 141 -1.63 -10.72 10.66
C ASP A 141 -2.51 -9.84 11.59
N PRO A 142 -3.48 -10.44 12.33
CA PRO A 142 -4.36 -9.69 13.22
C PRO A 142 -3.61 -8.85 14.28
N ALA A 143 -2.52 -9.38 14.84
CA ALA A 143 -1.78 -8.70 15.90
C ALA A 143 -1.01 -7.50 15.36
N VAL A 144 -0.41 -7.64 14.16
CA VAL A 144 0.28 -6.54 13.48
C VAL A 144 -0.70 -5.42 13.10
N GLN A 145 -1.84 -5.78 12.49
CA GLN A 145 -2.88 -4.82 12.11
C GLN A 145 -3.42 -4.07 13.33
N GLN A 146 -3.72 -4.80 14.42
CA GLN A 146 -4.21 -4.22 15.67
C GLN A 146 -3.19 -3.27 16.30
N ALA A 147 -1.91 -3.69 16.40
CA ALA A 147 -0.85 -2.89 17.00
C ALA A 147 -0.65 -1.55 16.27
N GLY A 148 -0.72 -1.56 14.93
CA GLY A 148 -0.66 -0.35 14.12
C GLY A 148 -1.87 0.55 14.35
N TYR A 149 -3.09 -0.01 14.28
CA TYR A 149 -4.33 0.74 14.41
C TYR A 149 -4.48 1.39 15.79
N GLU A 150 -4.22 0.65 16.87
CA GLU A 150 -4.22 1.19 18.25
C GLU A 150 -3.20 2.30 18.44
N GLY A 151 -2.05 2.21 17.77
CA GLY A 151 -1.04 3.26 17.78
C GLY A 151 -1.56 4.59 17.25
N PHE A 152 -2.29 4.57 16.13
CA PHE A 152 -2.93 5.77 15.57
C PHE A 152 -4.13 6.25 16.41
N GLU A 153 -4.94 5.33 16.93
CA GLU A 153 -6.08 5.67 17.79
C GLU A 153 -5.62 6.40 19.06
N GLN A 154 -4.59 5.89 19.74
CA GLN A 154 -4.03 6.51 20.94
C GLN A 154 -3.44 7.90 20.65
N LEU A 155 -2.84 8.07 19.47
CA LEU A 155 -2.27 9.33 19.05
C LEU A 155 -3.34 10.35 18.60
N GLY A 156 -4.47 9.86 18.08
CA GLY A 156 -5.57 10.69 17.57
C GLY A 156 -5.17 11.51 16.34
N LYS A 157 -4.30 10.96 15.48
CA LYS A 157 -3.77 11.64 14.29
C LYS A 157 -3.93 10.77 13.05
N ASN A 158 -4.26 11.41 11.93
CA ASN A 158 -4.37 10.76 10.64
C ASN A 158 -3.01 10.18 10.21
N GLY A 159 -3.03 9.11 9.44
CA GLY A 159 -1.83 8.49 8.91
C GLY A 159 -2.06 7.06 8.46
N ALA A 160 -0.96 6.37 8.20
CA ALA A 160 -0.99 4.99 7.74
C ALA A 160 0.27 4.24 8.14
N ALA A 161 0.14 2.92 8.20
CA ALA A 161 1.27 2.02 8.40
C ALA A 161 1.14 0.79 7.50
N VAL A 162 2.27 0.31 7.01
CA VAL A 162 2.35 -0.94 6.24
C VAL A 162 3.46 -1.80 6.84
N ALA A 163 3.17 -3.09 7.03
CA ALA A 163 4.13 -4.11 7.43
C ALA A 163 4.17 -5.21 6.38
N ILE A 164 5.38 -5.64 6.01
CA ILE A 164 5.64 -6.64 4.96
C ILE A 164 6.62 -7.68 5.50
N ASP A 165 6.40 -8.95 5.20
CA ASP A 165 7.41 -9.99 5.32
C ASP A 165 8.49 -9.79 4.24
N PRO A 166 9.74 -9.47 4.59
CA PRO A 166 10.78 -9.15 3.62
C PRO A 166 11.09 -10.28 2.64
N SER A 167 10.93 -11.53 3.07
CA SER A 167 11.33 -12.72 2.30
C SER A 167 10.30 -13.15 1.26
N SER A 168 9.03 -12.76 1.46
CA SER A 168 7.91 -13.21 0.64
C SER A 168 7.14 -12.07 -0.05
N GLY A 169 7.23 -10.84 0.48
CA GLY A 169 6.39 -9.73 0.05
C GLY A 169 4.96 -9.78 0.62
N ALA A 170 4.65 -10.72 1.51
CA ALA A 170 3.32 -10.80 2.13
C ALA A 170 3.05 -9.54 2.96
N ILE A 171 1.94 -8.85 2.71
CA ILE A 171 1.54 -7.67 3.50
C ILE A 171 0.91 -8.16 4.80
N LEU A 172 1.65 -8.04 5.90
CA LEU A 172 1.22 -8.46 7.25
C LEU A 172 0.32 -7.43 7.93
N GLY A 173 0.41 -6.17 7.53
CA GLY A 173 -0.45 -5.10 8.02
C GLY A 173 -0.57 -3.97 7.01
N SER A 174 -1.76 -3.41 6.85
CA SER A 174 -2.04 -2.26 5.99
C SER A 174 -3.10 -1.39 6.67
N VAL A 175 -2.63 -0.46 7.49
CA VAL A 175 -3.42 0.41 8.36
C VAL A 175 -3.63 1.76 7.67
N SER A 176 -4.86 2.24 7.64
CA SER A 176 -5.22 3.62 7.32
C SER A 176 -6.05 4.20 8.47
N TYR A 177 -5.70 5.38 8.95
CA TYR A 177 -6.41 6.05 10.03
C TYR A 177 -6.69 7.53 9.70
N PRO A 178 -7.90 8.06 10.02
CA PRO A 178 -9.06 7.31 10.50
C PRO A 178 -9.61 6.37 9.42
N SER A 179 -10.36 5.35 9.86
CA SER A 179 -11.19 4.52 9.00
C SER A 179 -12.64 4.51 9.52
N PHE A 180 -13.50 3.65 8.99
CA PHE A 180 -14.93 3.59 9.29
C PHE A 180 -15.40 2.13 9.39
N ASP A 181 -16.48 1.90 10.14
CA ASP A 181 -17.10 0.58 10.23
C ASP A 181 -17.92 0.30 8.96
N ALA A 182 -17.53 -0.71 8.18
CA ALA A 182 -18.21 -1.09 6.96
C ALA A 182 -19.68 -1.50 7.20
N ASN A 183 -20.03 -2.00 8.40
CA ASN A 183 -21.42 -2.36 8.73
C ASN A 183 -22.37 -1.15 8.69
N GLU A 184 -21.86 0.07 8.87
CA GLU A 184 -22.66 1.30 8.87
C GLU A 184 -23.13 1.71 7.47
N VAL A 185 -22.53 1.16 6.39
CA VAL A 185 -22.80 1.56 5.00
C VAL A 185 -23.32 0.43 4.10
N VAL A 186 -23.51 -0.78 4.64
CA VAL A 186 -23.88 -1.99 3.89
C VAL A 186 -25.24 -2.58 4.28
N SER A 187 -25.98 -1.96 5.20
CA SER A 187 -27.24 -2.54 5.69
C SER A 187 -28.30 -2.62 4.59
N ILE A 188 -28.87 -3.81 4.41
CA ILE A 188 -29.92 -4.07 3.42
C ILE A 188 -31.33 -3.89 3.99
N GLU A 189 -31.44 -3.75 5.31
CA GLU A 189 -32.68 -3.41 6.00
C GLU A 189 -32.82 -1.88 6.14
N GLU A 190 -31.70 -1.18 6.36
CA GLU A 190 -31.63 0.28 6.57
C GLU A 190 -30.89 0.97 5.41
N LEU A 191 -31.37 0.78 4.18
CA LEU A 191 -30.71 1.28 2.96
C LEU A 191 -30.53 2.81 2.96
N THR A 192 -31.55 3.57 3.39
CA THR A 192 -31.47 5.04 3.42
C THR A 192 -30.39 5.51 4.39
N ALA A 193 -30.34 4.94 5.60
CA ALA A 193 -29.33 5.29 6.58
C ALA A 193 -27.91 4.91 6.09
N SER A 194 -27.77 3.77 5.43
CA SER A 194 -26.49 3.31 4.87
C SER A 194 -25.93 4.30 3.84
N VAL A 195 -26.79 4.82 2.95
CA VAL A 195 -26.40 5.84 1.97
C VAL A 195 -26.06 7.17 2.65
N GLU A 196 -26.87 7.62 3.61
CA GLU A 196 -26.61 8.86 4.36
C GLU A 196 -25.30 8.80 5.15
N ASN A 197 -24.98 7.65 5.77
CA ASN A 197 -23.73 7.42 6.49
C ASN A 197 -22.54 7.49 5.52
N PHE A 198 -22.62 6.84 4.36
CA PHE A 198 -21.57 6.89 3.36
C PHE A 198 -21.35 8.31 2.82
N ASP A 199 -22.43 9.04 2.53
CA ASP A 199 -22.34 10.44 2.12
C ASP A 199 -21.69 11.32 3.20
N ALA A 200 -21.96 11.07 4.48
CA ALA A 200 -21.29 11.76 5.58
C ALA A 200 -19.78 11.48 5.61
N LEU A 201 -19.37 10.21 5.46
CA LEU A 201 -17.96 9.81 5.39
C LEU A 201 -17.24 10.43 4.19
N ALA A 202 -17.90 10.49 3.03
CA ALA A 202 -17.35 11.09 1.81
C ALA A 202 -17.13 12.61 1.92
N ASN A 203 -17.85 13.28 2.81
CA ASN A 203 -17.71 14.72 3.07
C ASN A 203 -16.91 15.04 4.35
N ASP A 204 -16.38 14.03 5.05
CA ASP A 204 -15.60 14.24 6.26
C ASP A 204 -14.21 14.82 5.92
N GLU A 205 -13.81 15.87 6.65
CA GLU A 205 -12.53 16.55 6.45
C GLU A 205 -11.32 15.64 6.72
N ASN A 206 -11.47 14.60 7.54
CA ASN A 206 -10.43 13.62 7.83
C ASN A 206 -10.40 12.46 6.83
N GLN A 207 -11.27 12.43 5.82
CA GLN A 207 -11.24 11.47 4.72
C GLN A 207 -11.10 9.99 5.17
N PRO A 208 -12.05 9.45 5.97
CA PRO A 208 -11.98 8.07 6.46
C PRO A 208 -12.13 7.00 5.36
N LEU A 209 -12.64 7.38 4.19
CA LEU A 209 -12.73 6.51 3.01
C LEU A 209 -11.38 6.34 2.28
N LEU A 210 -10.40 7.20 2.54
CA LEU A 210 -9.10 7.17 1.87
C LEU A 210 -8.24 6.02 2.42
N ASN A 211 -7.79 5.13 1.55
CA ASN A 211 -6.75 4.18 1.89
C ASN A 211 -5.37 4.85 1.78
N ARG A 212 -4.95 5.50 2.88
CA ARG A 212 -3.67 6.22 2.97
C ARG A 212 -2.45 5.31 2.79
N ALA A 213 -2.57 4.03 3.13
CA ALA A 213 -1.48 3.06 3.02
C ALA A 213 -1.08 2.81 1.57
N LEU A 214 -2.06 2.80 0.65
CA LEU A 214 -1.88 2.46 -0.76
C LEU A 214 -2.03 3.66 -1.70
N ASN A 215 -2.84 4.66 -1.35
CA ASN A 215 -3.32 5.65 -2.31
C ASN A 215 -2.87 7.09 -2.05
N GLU A 216 -2.37 7.42 -0.86
CA GLU A 216 -1.86 8.75 -0.55
C GLU A 216 -0.34 8.79 -0.65
N ARG A 217 0.20 9.89 -1.19
CA ARG A 217 1.65 10.10 -1.30
C ARG A 217 2.08 11.23 -0.39
N TYR A 218 3.20 11.02 0.28
CA TYR A 218 3.81 12.04 1.12
C TYR A 218 5.27 12.17 0.76
N PRO A 219 5.89 13.35 0.94
CA PRO A 219 7.33 13.45 0.91
C PRO A 219 7.91 12.52 2.00
N PRO A 220 8.77 11.53 1.66
CA PRO A 220 9.30 10.58 2.63
C PRO A 220 10.29 11.24 3.60
N GLY A 221 10.88 12.38 3.23
CA GLY A 221 11.90 13.05 4.01
C GLY A 221 13.08 12.12 4.30
N SER A 222 13.63 12.19 5.51
CA SER A 222 14.87 11.49 5.85
C SER A 222 14.82 9.96 5.79
N THR A 223 13.67 9.32 5.61
CA THR A 223 13.61 7.87 5.32
C THR A 223 14.15 7.56 3.92
N PHE A 224 14.03 8.48 2.96
CA PHE A 224 14.58 8.34 1.61
C PHE A 224 16.11 8.36 1.56
N LYS A 225 16.78 8.85 2.62
CA LYS A 225 18.24 8.79 2.73
C LYS A 225 18.78 7.36 2.69
N VAL A 226 17.95 6.35 2.99
CA VAL A 226 18.25 4.93 2.80
C VAL A 226 18.47 4.62 1.31
N VAL A 227 17.59 5.11 0.44
CA VAL A 227 17.73 5.01 -1.03
C VAL A 227 18.97 5.77 -1.50
N THR A 228 19.20 6.99 -0.97
CA THR A 228 20.40 7.78 -1.31
C THR A 228 21.70 7.11 -0.87
N ALA A 229 21.72 6.46 0.30
CA ALA A 229 22.90 5.71 0.76
C ALA A 229 23.15 4.47 -0.11
N ALA A 230 22.10 3.72 -0.46
CA ALA A 230 22.19 2.62 -1.42
C ALA A 230 22.77 3.10 -2.76
N ALA A 231 22.27 4.22 -3.30
CA ALA A 231 22.75 4.79 -4.55
C ALA A 231 24.24 5.19 -4.47
N ALA A 232 24.66 5.80 -3.36
CA ALA A 232 26.06 6.16 -3.16
C ALA A 232 26.98 4.92 -3.15
N MET A 233 26.56 3.83 -2.50
CA MET A 233 27.35 2.60 -2.44
C MET A 233 27.40 1.88 -3.80
N GLU A 234 26.28 1.80 -4.51
CA GLU A 234 26.19 1.08 -5.79
C GLU A 234 26.77 1.87 -6.98
N HIS A 235 26.64 3.21 -6.99
CA HIS A 235 27.06 4.05 -8.13
C HIS A 235 28.36 4.83 -7.92
N LEU A 236 28.78 5.08 -6.67
CA LEU A 236 30.01 5.80 -6.35
C LEU A 236 31.08 4.93 -5.69
N ASP A 237 30.85 3.62 -5.50
CA ASP A 237 31.75 2.72 -4.77
C ASP A 237 32.04 3.26 -3.34
N ALA A 238 31.05 3.93 -2.74
CA ALA A 238 31.14 4.40 -1.37
C ALA A 238 30.95 3.23 -0.40
N GLY A 239 31.54 3.34 0.80
CA GLY A 239 31.26 2.44 1.91
C GLY A 239 30.88 3.22 3.17
N PRO A 240 30.60 2.53 4.29
CA PRO A 240 30.21 3.16 5.56
C PRO A 240 31.16 4.28 6.03
N ASP A 241 32.47 4.10 5.82
CA ASP A 241 33.52 5.04 6.21
C ASP A 241 33.81 6.14 5.17
N SER A 242 33.21 6.09 3.99
CA SER A 242 33.37 7.13 2.97
C SER A 242 32.81 8.46 3.49
N THR A 243 33.54 9.54 3.26
CA THR A 243 33.21 10.85 3.82
C THR A 243 32.66 11.81 2.77
N MET A 244 31.71 12.65 3.18
CA MET A 244 31.15 13.73 2.35
C MET A 244 31.09 15.04 3.16
N GLU A 245 31.21 16.17 2.48
CA GLU A 245 31.11 17.49 3.11
C GLU A 245 29.77 17.65 3.84
N ALA A 246 29.83 18.03 5.12
CA ALA A 246 28.67 18.13 6.01
C ALA A 246 28.62 19.50 6.71
N PRO A 247 28.50 20.63 5.95
CA PRO A 247 28.38 21.94 6.56
C PRO A 247 27.11 22.04 7.39
N ASP A 248 27.05 22.96 8.36
CA ASP A 248 25.84 23.19 9.16
C ASP A 248 24.64 23.64 8.30
N VAL A 249 24.93 24.36 7.22
CA VAL A 249 23.97 24.84 6.23
C VAL A 249 24.53 24.66 4.82
N LEU A 250 23.76 24.03 3.93
CA LEU A 250 24.09 23.90 2.51
C LEU A 250 23.28 24.90 1.67
N GLU A 251 23.97 25.69 0.84
CA GLU A 251 23.34 26.67 -0.03
C GLU A 251 22.80 26.02 -1.32
N LEU A 252 21.47 25.92 -1.42
CA LEU A 252 20.71 25.36 -2.55
C LEU A 252 19.65 26.36 -3.04
N GLY A 253 20.05 27.60 -3.30
CA GLY A 253 19.16 28.73 -3.60
C GLY A 253 18.41 29.25 -2.37
N HIS A 254 17.71 28.35 -1.67
CA HIS A 254 17.29 28.52 -0.29
C HIS A 254 18.16 27.66 0.63
N PRO A 255 18.58 28.17 1.80
CA PRO A 255 19.40 27.43 2.75
C PRO A 255 18.75 26.09 3.14
N LEU A 256 19.57 25.03 3.17
CA LEU A 256 19.19 23.72 3.71
C LEU A 256 19.97 23.47 5.01
N PRO A 257 19.34 23.59 6.20
CA PRO A 257 19.98 23.30 7.47
C PRO A 257 19.99 21.80 7.78
N ASN A 258 20.85 21.38 8.70
CA ASN A 258 20.77 20.05 9.30
C ASN A 258 19.60 19.93 10.29
N ALA A 259 18.98 18.74 10.33
CA ALA A 259 17.90 18.40 11.26
C ALA A 259 18.39 17.77 12.58
N THR A 260 19.70 17.54 12.72
CA THR A 260 20.30 16.98 13.94
C THR A 260 20.25 18.00 15.10
N PRO A 261 20.05 17.56 16.37
CA PRO A 261 20.12 18.45 17.52
C PRO A 261 21.39 19.30 17.53
N GLY A 262 21.24 20.62 17.60
CA GLY A 262 22.35 21.58 17.55
C GLY A 262 22.76 22.03 16.14
N GLY A 263 22.21 21.43 15.08
CA GLY A 263 22.44 21.85 13.69
C GLY A 263 23.79 21.43 13.10
N THR A 264 24.60 20.70 13.86
CA THR A 264 25.96 20.32 13.48
C THR A 264 26.10 18.81 13.41
N CYS A 265 26.59 18.29 12.29
CA CYS A 265 26.84 16.86 12.11
C CYS A 265 28.19 16.44 12.69
N ASN A 266 29.29 16.73 11.98
CA ASN A 266 30.65 16.38 12.40
C ASN A 266 31.53 17.63 12.62
N ASN A 267 31.04 18.61 13.39
CA ASN A 267 31.73 19.89 13.62
C ASN A 267 32.15 20.59 12.31
N GLU A 268 31.24 20.62 11.33
CA GLU A 268 31.46 21.15 9.97
C GLU A 268 32.61 20.48 9.18
N GLN A 269 33.15 19.35 9.66
CA GLN A 269 34.09 18.51 8.92
C GLN A 269 33.33 17.52 8.02
N PRO A 270 34.00 16.93 7.02
CA PRO A 270 33.43 15.81 6.27
C PRO A 270 32.95 14.71 7.22
N ASP A 271 31.74 14.20 6.95
CA ASP A 271 31.10 13.20 7.77
C ASP A 271 31.02 11.86 7.05
N THR A 272 31.14 10.77 7.79
CA THR A 272 31.03 9.41 7.23
C THR A 272 29.59 9.12 6.81
N LEU A 273 29.39 8.27 5.80
CA LEU A 273 28.06 7.83 5.39
C LEU A 273 27.30 7.18 6.55
N ALA A 274 27.98 6.34 7.33
CA ALA A 274 27.40 5.68 8.51
C ALA A 274 26.90 6.67 9.57
N HIS A 275 27.74 7.63 9.97
CA HIS A 275 27.33 8.65 10.94
C HIS A 275 26.24 9.57 10.36
N SER A 276 26.33 9.95 9.09
CA SER A 276 25.31 10.75 8.41
C SER A 276 23.93 10.07 8.40
N ILE A 277 23.87 8.73 8.26
CA ILE A 277 22.64 7.96 8.41
C ILE A 277 22.19 7.91 9.87
N GLN A 278 23.10 7.58 10.80
CA GLN A 278 22.83 7.47 12.24
C GLN A 278 22.13 8.71 12.82
N ILE A 279 22.71 9.89 12.58
CA ILE A 279 22.23 11.18 13.11
C ILE A 279 21.33 11.93 12.11
N SER A 280 21.08 11.35 10.94
CA SER A 280 20.26 11.95 9.88
C SER A 280 20.77 13.32 9.39
N CYS A 281 22.06 13.42 9.09
CA CYS A 281 22.66 14.65 8.55
C CYS A 281 22.01 15.03 7.20
N ASN A 282 21.54 16.28 7.02
CA ASN A 282 20.87 16.67 5.77
C ASN A 282 21.89 17.08 4.71
N THR A 283 22.85 17.92 5.08
CA THR A 283 23.78 18.53 4.13
C THR A 283 24.73 17.50 3.51
N SER A 284 25.20 16.54 4.30
CA SER A 284 25.98 15.40 3.82
C SER A 284 25.20 14.56 2.79
N MET A 285 23.97 14.17 3.10
CA MET A 285 23.14 13.35 2.19
C MET A 285 22.71 14.11 0.93
N ALA A 286 22.44 15.40 1.05
CA ALA A 286 22.21 16.27 -0.11
C ALA A 286 23.45 16.34 -1.01
N ASN A 287 24.65 16.44 -0.43
CA ASN A 287 25.90 16.43 -1.20
C ASN A 287 26.18 15.07 -1.86
N TRP A 288 25.87 13.95 -1.19
CA TRP A 288 25.92 12.61 -1.82
C TRP A 288 25.04 12.54 -3.07
N ALA A 289 23.78 13.01 -2.98
CA ALA A 289 22.86 13.04 -4.11
C ALA A 289 23.35 13.94 -5.26
N ILE A 290 23.93 15.10 -4.93
CA ILE A 290 24.52 16.00 -5.93
C ILE A 290 25.72 15.36 -6.62
N GLU A 291 26.58 14.66 -5.88
CA GLU A 291 27.78 14.01 -6.41
C GLU A 291 27.43 12.85 -7.36
N MET A 292 26.45 12.00 -7.00
CA MET A 292 26.02 10.89 -7.86
C MET A 292 25.23 11.35 -9.10
N GLY A 293 24.54 12.49 -9.02
CA GLY A 293 23.68 13.00 -10.08
C GLY A 293 22.26 12.40 -10.05
N GLY A 294 21.29 13.13 -10.61
CA GLY A 294 19.88 12.77 -10.51
C GLY A 294 19.47 11.50 -11.25
N GLN A 295 20.19 11.10 -12.31
CA GLN A 295 19.92 9.84 -12.99
C GLN A 295 20.21 8.65 -12.07
N ALA A 296 21.38 8.61 -11.44
CA ALA A 296 21.73 7.51 -10.53
C ALA A 296 20.80 7.44 -9.31
N LEU A 297 20.39 8.59 -8.77
CA LEU A 297 19.43 8.63 -7.66
C LEU A 297 18.05 8.09 -8.08
N SER A 298 17.57 8.47 -9.27
CA SER A 298 16.29 8.02 -9.82
C SER A 298 16.32 6.53 -10.19
N ASP A 299 17.40 6.05 -10.84
CA ASP A 299 17.62 4.63 -11.16
C ASP A 299 17.61 3.77 -9.89
N GLN A 300 18.28 4.22 -8.82
CA GLN A 300 18.28 3.52 -7.55
C GLN A 300 16.88 3.48 -6.92
N ALA A 301 16.13 4.56 -6.99
CA ALA A 301 14.75 4.62 -6.49
C ALA A 301 13.82 3.71 -7.31
N GLU A 302 13.98 3.69 -8.64
CA GLU A 302 13.27 2.77 -9.54
C GLU A 302 13.55 1.31 -9.21
N ALA A 303 14.81 0.98 -8.87
CA ALA A 303 15.16 -0.35 -8.40
C ALA A 303 14.47 -0.75 -7.09
N PHE A 304 13.92 0.21 -6.32
CA PHE A 304 13.04 -0.06 -5.18
C PHE A 304 11.53 -0.06 -5.52
N GLY A 305 11.15 0.38 -6.72
CA GLY A 305 9.76 0.46 -7.19
C GLY A 305 9.18 1.87 -7.36
N PHE A 306 9.97 2.92 -7.17
CA PHE A 306 9.53 4.28 -7.52
C PHE A 306 9.43 4.44 -9.04
N GLU A 307 8.52 5.30 -9.50
CA GLU A 307 8.44 5.68 -10.90
C GLU A 307 9.20 7.00 -11.17
N PRO A 308 10.08 7.05 -12.19
CA PRO A 308 10.75 8.29 -12.58
C PRO A 308 9.82 9.29 -13.26
N LYS A 309 8.65 8.83 -13.71
CA LYS A 309 7.58 9.61 -14.32
C LYS A 309 6.28 8.84 -14.14
N LEU A 310 5.16 9.55 -14.00
CA LEU A 310 3.86 8.90 -14.02
C LEU A 310 3.67 8.18 -15.35
N SER A 311 3.43 6.87 -15.30
CA SER A 311 2.97 6.11 -16.45
C SER A 311 1.66 6.71 -17.01
N GLU A 312 1.55 6.81 -18.34
CA GLU A 312 0.28 7.16 -19.00
C GLU A 312 -0.64 5.92 -19.16
N SER A 313 -0.16 4.73 -18.79
CA SER A 313 -0.88 3.45 -18.89
C SER A 313 -0.96 2.73 -17.55
N ASP A 314 -2.14 2.21 -17.23
CA ASP A 314 -2.43 1.46 -16.01
C ASP A 314 -1.71 0.08 -15.94
N GLU A 315 -1.04 -0.35 -17.02
CA GLU A 315 -0.41 -1.69 -17.11
C GLU A 315 0.84 -1.85 -16.22
N ASP A 316 1.50 -0.76 -15.82
CA ASP A 316 2.75 -0.80 -15.05
C ASP A 316 2.58 -0.37 -13.58
N VAL A 317 1.34 -0.09 -13.16
CA VAL A 317 1.06 0.38 -11.79
C VAL A 317 1.08 -0.81 -10.83
N LEU A 318 1.83 -0.67 -9.73
CA LEU A 318 1.88 -1.68 -8.67
C LEU A 318 0.46 -2.03 -8.18
N ASN A 319 0.16 -3.33 -8.15
CA ASN A 319 -1.15 -3.86 -7.81
C ASN A 319 -1.05 -4.94 -6.72
N VAL A 320 -1.84 -4.80 -5.65
CA VAL A 320 -1.79 -5.67 -4.46
C VAL A 320 -3.17 -6.13 -4.01
N PRO A 321 -3.80 -7.06 -4.75
CA PRO A 321 -4.88 -6.85 -5.76
C PRO A 321 -5.54 -5.46 -5.95
N MET A 322 -5.30 -4.48 -5.08
CA MET A 322 -5.78 -3.11 -5.24
C MET A 322 -4.74 -2.23 -5.96
N PRO A 323 -5.17 -1.23 -6.75
CA PRO A 323 -4.24 -0.28 -7.36
C PRO A 323 -3.53 0.54 -6.28
N VAL A 324 -2.20 0.61 -6.38
CA VAL A 324 -1.35 1.45 -5.52
C VAL A 324 -1.02 2.72 -6.28
N THR A 325 -1.13 3.89 -5.64
CA THR A 325 -0.70 5.14 -6.29
C THR A 325 0.81 5.11 -6.48
N PRO A 326 1.34 5.33 -7.70
CA PRO A 326 2.78 5.30 -7.94
C PRO A 326 3.54 6.35 -7.13
N SER A 327 4.56 5.89 -6.41
CA SER A 327 5.53 6.76 -5.75
C SER A 327 6.50 7.35 -6.78
N LEU A 328 6.94 8.59 -6.58
CA LEU A 328 7.70 9.34 -7.57
C LEU A 328 9.10 9.68 -7.08
N ALA A 329 10.09 9.43 -7.94
CA ALA A 329 11.46 9.89 -7.77
C ALA A 329 12.03 10.28 -9.15
N PRO A 330 11.62 11.43 -9.71
CA PRO A 330 11.98 11.82 -11.07
C PRO A 330 13.48 12.17 -11.19
N VAL A 331 14.02 12.00 -12.39
CA VAL A 331 15.37 12.46 -12.74
C VAL A 331 15.43 13.98 -12.61
N GLU A 332 16.47 14.47 -11.93
CA GLU A 332 16.66 15.90 -11.68
C GLU A 332 18.09 16.38 -11.97
N ASP A 333 18.20 17.44 -12.76
CA ASP A 333 19.47 18.05 -13.15
C ASP A 333 19.74 19.36 -12.41
N ASP A 334 18.71 20.03 -11.86
CA ASP A 334 18.91 21.23 -11.05
C ASP A 334 19.49 20.86 -9.69
N ARG A 335 20.72 21.31 -9.43
CA ARG A 335 21.45 21.06 -8.17
C ARG A 335 20.62 21.37 -6.92
N ASN A 336 19.79 22.42 -6.94
CA ASN A 336 19.02 22.81 -5.76
C ASN A 336 17.89 21.82 -5.48
N ILE A 337 17.23 21.34 -6.53
CA ILE A 337 16.17 20.33 -6.43
C ILE A 337 16.79 18.98 -6.11
N LEU A 338 17.85 18.57 -6.80
CA LEU A 338 18.54 17.29 -6.58
C LEU A 338 19.04 17.12 -5.14
N GLY A 339 19.67 18.15 -4.56
CA GLY A 339 20.10 18.09 -3.16
C GLY A 339 18.94 17.90 -2.17
N ARG A 340 17.73 18.40 -2.51
CA ARG A 340 16.52 18.21 -1.69
C ARG A 340 15.86 16.85 -1.96
N ALA A 341 15.85 16.40 -3.21
CA ALA A 341 15.41 15.06 -3.59
C ALA A 341 16.23 13.98 -2.86
N GLY A 342 17.55 14.17 -2.73
CA GLY A 342 18.46 13.30 -1.96
C GLY A 342 18.17 13.19 -0.47
N ILE A 343 17.26 14.00 0.07
CA ILE A 343 16.77 13.88 1.45
C ILE A 343 15.27 13.62 1.52
N GLY A 344 14.66 13.17 0.40
CA GLY A 344 13.24 12.82 0.30
C GLY A 344 12.29 14.01 0.29
N GLN A 345 12.74 15.17 -0.21
CA GLN A 345 11.95 16.40 -0.32
C GLN A 345 11.81 16.85 -1.78
N SER A 346 11.14 17.99 -1.99
CA SER A 346 10.93 18.61 -3.30
C SER A 346 9.99 17.82 -4.21
N ASN A 347 10.52 16.98 -5.11
CA ASN A 347 9.77 16.25 -6.13
C ASN A 347 9.72 14.73 -5.86
N VAL A 348 10.22 14.28 -4.71
CA VAL A 348 10.12 12.90 -4.26
C VAL A 348 8.87 12.74 -3.39
N GLU A 349 8.01 11.80 -3.76
CA GLU A 349 6.77 11.48 -3.04
C GLU A 349 6.63 9.96 -2.95
N ALA A 350 6.20 9.43 -1.79
CA ALA A 350 6.10 8.00 -1.57
C ALA A 350 4.80 7.63 -0.85
N THR A 351 4.24 6.48 -1.22
CA THR A 351 3.21 5.81 -0.43
C THR A 351 3.84 5.08 0.76
N PRO A 352 3.09 4.83 1.84
CA PRO A 352 3.56 3.99 2.94
C PRO A 352 3.99 2.60 2.48
N LEU A 353 3.24 1.97 1.56
CA LEU A 353 3.64 0.68 0.97
C LEU A 353 5.02 0.75 0.30
N GLN A 354 5.28 1.78 -0.51
CA GLN A 354 6.57 1.93 -1.19
C GLN A 354 7.72 2.06 -0.20
N MET A 355 7.54 2.83 0.88
CA MET A 355 8.57 2.98 1.90
C MET A 355 8.77 1.71 2.74
N ALA A 356 7.72 0.87 2.89
CA ALA A 356 7.87 -0.46 3.48
C ALA A 356 8.66 -1.40 2.55
N MET A 357 8.46 -1.32 1.23
CA MET A 357 9.27 -2.04 0.25
C MET A 357 10.74 -1.64 0.29
N VAL A 358 11.05 -0.35 0.53
CA VAL A 358 12.44 0.09 0.72
C VAL A 358 13.08 -0.61 1.93
N ALA A 359 12.40 -0.62 3.08
CA ALA A 359 12.90 -1.32 4.26
C ALA A 359 13.01 -2.84 4.04
N ALA A 360 12.02 -3.45 3.39
CA ALA A 360 12.00 -4.87 3.05
C ALA A 360 13.15 -5.25 2.11
N GLY A 361 13.46 -4.42 1.10
CA GLY A 361 14.58 -4.66 0.19
C GLY A 361 15.94 -4.66 0.90
N VAL A 362 16.15 -3.76 1.86
CA VAL A 362 17.36 -3.79 2.70
C VAL A 362 17.40 -5.04 3.57
N ALA A 363 16.28 -5.38 4.21
CA ALA A 363 16.14 -6.56 5.06
C ALA A 363 16.36 -7.88 4.30
N ASN A 364 15.99 -7.92 3.02
CA ASN A 364 16.06 -9.12 2.17
C ASN A 364 17.29 -9.11 1.25
N SER A 365 18.45 -8.69 1.77
CA SER A 365 19.73 -8.73 1.05
C SER A 365 19.75 -8.02 -0.31
N GLY A 366 18.93 -6.98 -0.46
CA GLY A 366 18.79 -6.18 -1.68
C GLY A 366 17.74 -6.68 -2.67
N GLU A 367 17.10 -7.83 -2.43
CA GLU A 367 15.96 -8.31 -3.24
C GLU A 367 14.66 -7.69 -2.75
N VAL A 368 13.99 -6.92 -3.60
CA VAL A 368 12.65 -6.39 -3.32
C VAL A 368 11.63 -7.41 -3.81
N MET A 369 10.82 -7.93 -2.90
CA MET A 369 9.75 -8.89 -3.24
C MET A 369 8.51 -8.17 -3.76
N GLN A 370 7.79 -8.80 -4.69
CA GLN A 370 6.48 -8.34 -5.15
C GLN A 370 5.50 -8.39 -3.97
N PRO A 371 4.96 -7.24 -3.51
CA PRO A 371 4.03 -7.24 -2.42
C PRO A 371 2.71 -7.90 -2.83
N HIS A 372 2.07 -8.63 -1.91
CA HIS A 372 0.77 -9.25 -2.15
C HIS A 372 -0.06 -9.30 -0.87
N LEU A 373 -1.39 -9.19 -1.03
CA LEU A 373 -2.35 -9.15 0.07
C LEU A 373 -3.21 -10.41 0.18
N VAL A 374 -3.43 -11.11 -0.94
CA VAL A 374 -4.16 -12.38 -0.99
C VAL A 374 -3.14 -13.50 -0.94
N ASP A 375 -3.18 -14.32 0.12
CA ASP A 375 -2.36 -15.51 0.26
C ASP A 375 -2.92 -16.64 -0.60
N SER A 376 -4.21 -16.94 -0.41
CA SER A 376 -4.86 -18.02 -1.13
C SER A 376 -6.35 -17.80 -1.30
N VAL A 377 -6.92 -18.48 -2.29
CA VAL A 377 -8.36 -18.56 -2.51
C VAL A 377 -8.75 -20.02 -2.44
N ARG A 378 -9.70 -20.32 -1.56
CA ARG A 378 -10.20 -21.67 -1.33
C ARG A 378 -11.67 -21.77 -1.66
N ASP A 379 -12.06 -22.90 -2.20
CA ASP A 379 -13.45 -23.23 -2.43
C ASP A 379 -14.19 -23.51 -1.10
N SER A 380 -15.52 -23.59 -1.13
CA SER A 380 -16.37 -23.92 0.03
C SER A 380 -16.04 -25.30 0.62
N ASP A 381 -15.55 -26.23 -0.20
CA ASP A 381 -15.03 -27.53 0.24
C ASP A 381 -13.55 -27.52 0.69
N ARG A 382 -12.95 -26.32 0.81
CA ARG A 382 -11.57 -26.02 1.22
C ARG A 382 -10.49 -26.41 0.21
N THR A 383 -10.87 -26.82 -1.00
CA THR A 383 -9.91 -27.04 -2.08
C THR A 383 -9.24 -25.72 -2.46
N VAL A 384 -7.92 -25.72 -2.65
CA VAL A 384 -7.19 -24.53 -3.11
C VAL A 384 -7.54 -24.27 -4.56
N VAL A 385 -8.08 -23.08 -4.84
CA VAL A 385 -8.37 -22.57 -6.18
C VAL A 385 -7.15 -21.81 -6.71
N THR A 386 -6.59 -20.92 -5.88
CA THR A 386 -5.39 -20.14 -6.19
C THR A 386 -4.53 -20.05 -4.94
N GLN A 387 -3.20 -20.07 -5.11
CA GLN A 387 -2.23 -19.80 -4.06
C GLN A 387 -1.21 -18.83 -4.65
N THR A 388 -0.95 -17.73 -3.95
CA THR A 388 0.09 -16.79 -4.35
C THR A 388 1.46 -17.42 -4.11
N THR A 389 2.35 -17.28 -5.10
CA THR A 389 3.74 -17.69 -4.98
C THR A 389 4.59 -16.42 -4.91
N PRO A 390 5.47 -16.26 -3.90
CA PRO A 390 6.36 -15.11 -3.82
C PRO A 390 7.23 -14.97 -5.07
N GLU A 391 7.33 -13.74 -5.57
CA GLU A 391 8.15 -13.39 -6.74
C GLU A 391 9.05 -12.20 -6.39
N VAL A 392 10.29 -12.21 -6.91
CA VAL A 392 11.18 -11.06 -6.80
C VAL A 392 10.70 -9.99 -7.78
N TYR A 393 10.41 -8.79 -7.27
CA TYR A 393 10.06 -7.62 -8.07
C TYR A 393 11.30 -7.04 -8.74
N SER A 394 12.37 -6.82 -7.97
CA SER A 394 13.61 -6.22 -8.45
C SER A 394 14.80 -6.56 -7.55
N GLN A 395 16.01 -6.36 -8.07
CA GLN A 395 17.22 -6.28 -7.27
C GLN A 395 17.58 -4.81 -7.07
N ALA A 396 17.39 -4.28 -5.86
CA ALA A 396 17.68 -2.89 -5.54
C ALA A 396 19.18 -2.64 -5.31
N MET A 397 19.88 -3.57 -4.67
CA MET A 397 21.31 -3.41 -4.36
C MET A 397 22.00 -4.76 -4.19
N SER A 398 23.33 -4.78 -4.10
CA SER A 398 24.05 -6.00 -3.74
C SER A 398 23.82 -6.41 -2.28
N ALA A 399 23.97 -7.71 -1.98
CA ALA A 399 23.86 -8.21 -0.60
C ALA A 399 24.89 -7.59 0.36
N SER A 400 26.09 -7.22 -0.14
CA SER A 400 27.08 -6.48 0.66
C SER A 400 26.59 -5.09 1.03
N THR A 401 26.00 -4.36 0.08
CA THR A 401 25.41 -3.04 0.32
C THR A 401 24.25 -3.13 1.29
N ALA A 402 23.40 -4.15 1.16
CA ALA A 402 22.29 -4.38 2.08
C ALA A 402 22.78 -4.66 3.52
N SER A 403 23.85 -5.44 3.67
CA SER A 403 24.48 -5.70 4.97
C SER A 403 25.05 -4.41 5.59
N ASP A 404 25.82 -3.63 4.85
CA ASP A 404 26.38 -2.37 5.32
C ASP A 404 25.27 -1.36 5.69
N LEU A 405 24.21 -1.30 4.89
CA LEU A 405 23.05 -0.43 5.14
C LEU A 405 22.26 -0.88 6.37
N THR A 406 22.14 -2.19 6.60
CA THR A 406 21.54 -2.76 7.81
C THR A 406 22.30 -2.30 9.04
N ASP A 407 23.63 -2.42 9.05
CA ASP A 407 24.47 -1.97 10.16
C ASP A 407 24.31 -0.46 10.42
N MET A 408 24.31 0.36 9.35
CA MET A 408 24.06 1.80 9.47
C MET A 408 22.66 2.11 10.02
N MET A 409 21.62 1.35 9.64
CA MET A 409 20.26 1.50 10.13
C MET A 409 20.10 1.03 11.59
N VAL A 410 20.86 0.04 12.04
CA VAL A 410 20.92 -0.36 13.47
C VAL A 410 21.50 0.77 14.32
N MET A 411 22.50 1.51 13.82
CA MET A 411 23.04 2.67 14.54
C MET A 411 21.97 3.75 14.80
N VAL A 412 20.95 3.87 13.95
CA VAL A 412 19.87 4.86 14.10
C VAL A 412 18.95 4.56 15.29
N THR A 413 18.71 3.29 15.60
CA THR A 413 17.88 2.88 16.76
C THR A 413 18.72 2.67 18.02
N GLY A 414 20.05 2.63 17.89
CA GLY A 414 21.00 2.60 19.00
C GLY A 414 21.04 3.89 19.84
N PRO A 415 21.73 3.90 21.00
CA PRO A 415 21.66 4.96 22.01
C PRO A 415 21.95 6.39 21.53
N ASP A 416 22.83 6.53 20.53
CA ASP A 416 23.25 7.81 19.96
C ASP A 416 22.53 8.14 18.63
N GLY A 417 21.57 7.31 18.23
CA GLY A 417 20.85 7.44 16.97
C GLY A 417 19.59 8.30 17.06
N SER A 418 19.11 8.74 15.89
CA SER A 418 17.92 9.60 15.78
C SER A 418 16.57 8.90 16.00
N GLY A 419 16.54 7.57 16.15
CA GLY A 419 15.33 6.73 16.14
C GLY A 419 15.23 5.75 17.30
N THR A 420 15.81 6.09 18.46
CA THR A 420 15.91 5.23 19.65
C THR A 420 14.58 4.63 20.13
N ASN A 421 13.45 5.32 19.96
CA ASN A 421 12.14 4.78 20.36
C ASN A 421 11.65 3.61 19.49
N GLY A 422 12.29 3.37 18.34
CA GLY A 422 12.03 2.19 17.50
C GLY A 422 12.73 0.92 17.97
N ALA A 423 13.63 1.01 18.97
CA ALA A 423 14.36 -0.16 19.47
C ALA A 423 13.47 -1.14 20.24
N ILE A 424 13.70 -2.44 20.05
CA ILE A 424 13.05 -3.54 20.77
C ILE A 424 14.05 -4.13 21.76
N GLN A 425 13.63 -4.41 22.99
CA GLN A 425 14.54 -4.93 23.99
C GLN A 425 14.99 -6.37 23.66
N GLY A 426 16.29 -6.58 23.54
CA GLY A 426 16.88 -7.92 23.40
C GLY A 426 17.20 -8.35 21.96
N MET A 427 17.00 -7.47 20.98
CA MET A 427 17.39 -7.67 19.59
C MET A 427 17.81 -6.35 18.95
N ASP A 428 18.56 -6.43 17.86
CA ASP A 428 18.90 -5.26 17.05
C ASP A 428 17.74 -4.95 16.09
N VAL A 429 17.42 -3.67 15.96
CA VAL A 429 16.37 -3.17 15.04
C VAL A 429 17.02 -2.23 14.06
N ALA A 430 16.91 -2.50 12.77
CA ALA A 430 17.34 -1.56 11.75
C ALA A 430 16.22 -0.54 11.51
N GLY A 431 16.51 0.76 11.54
CA GLY A 431 15.49 1.77 11.30
C GLY A 431 16.00 3.08 10.71
N LYS A 432 15.07 3.91 10.26
CA LYS A 432 15.31 5.29 9.85
C LYS A 432 14.10 6.15 10.14
N THR A 433 14.32 7.28 10.81
CA THR A 433 13.30 8.31 11.04
C THR A 433 13.24 9.30 9.87
N GLY A 434 12.06 9.87 9.66
CA GLY A 434 11.81 10.99 8.76
C GLY A 434 10.92 12.05 9.40
N THR A 435 11.23 13.30 9.12
CA THR A 435 10.35 14.43 9.38
C THR A 435 10.32 15.24 8.09
N ALA A 436 9.19 15.23 7.40
CA ALA A 436 9.05 15.89 6.11
C ALA A 436 8.22 17.17 6.25
N GLU A 437 8.74 18.27 5.70
CA GLU A 437 8.08 19.56 5.70
C GLU A 437 6.94 19.57 4.67
N THR A 438 5.74 19.98 5.08
CA THR A 438 4.56 20.01 4.19
C THR A 438 4.32 21.39 3.57
N GLY A 439 5.16 22.37 3.92
CA GLY A 439 4.93 23.79 3.61
C GLY A 439 3.81 24.42 4.47
N GLY A 440 3.93 25.74 4.71
CA GLY A 440 2.91 26.52 5.44
C GLY A 440 2.87 26.26 6.96
N GLU A 441 1.73 26.54 7.59
CA GLU A 441 1.49 26.34 9.04
C GLU A 441 1.07 24.89 9.38
N SER A 442 0.96 24.01 8.38
CA SER A 442 0.36 22.67 8.51
C SER A 442 1.24 21.64 9.24
N GLY A 443 2.41 22.01 9.74
CA GLY A 443 3.29 21.08 10.47
C GLY A 443 4.11 20.16 9.56
N THR A 444 4.50 19.00 10.07
CA THR A 444 5.37 18.03 9.38
C THR A 444 4.74 16.65 9.33
N HIS A 445 4.98 15.90 8.25
CA HIS A 445 4.72 14.46 8.25
C HIS A 445 5.83 13.75 9.02
N ASN A 446 5.45 12.79 9.85
CA ASN A 446 6.37 12.06 10.72
C ASN A 446 6.46 10.62 10.26
N TRP A 447 7.65 10.22 9.83
CA TRP A 447 7.93 8.93 9.22
C TRP A 447 8.85 8.08 10.09
N PHE A 448 8.64 6.76 10.03
CA PHE A 448 9.63 5.77 10.41
C PHE A 448 9.57 4.61 9.43
N ILE A 449 10.73 4.13 8.99
CA ILE A 449 10.86 2.83 8.34
C ILE A 449 11.82 1.96 9.13
N GLY A 450 11.64 0.65 9.14
CA GLY A 450 12.56 -0.26 9.81
C GLY A 450 12.18 -1.71 9.67
N PHE A 451 13.03 -2.60 10.19
CA PHE A 451 12.79 -4.03 10.20
C PHE A 451 13.45 -4.68 11.41
N ALA A 452 12.91 -5.83 11.81
CA ALA A 452 13.39 -6.59 12.95
C ALA A 452 13.15 -8.11 12.79
N PRO A 453 13.97 -8.93 13.47
CA PRO A 453 15.32 -8.61 13.95
C PRO A 453 16.25 -8.17 12.81
N ALA A 454 17.30 -7.40 13.07
CA ALA A 454 18.19 -6.93 12.00
C ALA A 454 19.04 -8.06 11.37
N ASP A 455 19.32 -9.13 12.13
CA ASP A 455 20.16 -10.26 11.73
C ASP A 455 19.38 -11.43 11.09
N ASP A 456 18.07 -11.52 11.34
CA ASP A 456 17.15 -12.50 10.71
C ASP A 456 15.76 -11.86 10.47
N PRO A 457 15.63 -10.90 9.52
CA PRO A 457 14.44 -10.07 9.41
C PRO A 457 13.16 -10.85 9.12
N GLN A 458 12.16 -10.68 9.99
CA GLN A 458 10.84 -11.31 9.86
C GLN A 458 9.77 -10.33 9.39
N VAL A 459 9.98 -9.02 9.62
CA VAL A 459 9.02 -7.97 9.29
C VAL A 459 9.74 -6.65 9.00
N ALA A 460 9.34 -5.98 7.93
CA ALA A 460 9.70 -4.61 7.61
C ALA A 460 8.45 -3.71 7.67
N VAL A 461 8.57 -2.54 8.27
CA VAL A 461 7.46 -1.62 8.53
C VAL A 461 7.77 -0.23 8.02
N ALA A 462 6.76 0.46 7.48
CA ALA A 462 6.76 1.89 7.29
C ALA A 462 5.53 2.52 7.95
N VAL A 463 5.73 3.63 8.67
CA VAL A 463 4.68 4.39 9.35
C VAL A 463 4.80 5.85 8.95
N VAL A 464 3.67 6.47 8.56
CA VAL A 464 3.53 7.91 8.38
C VAL A 464 2.41 8.45 9.25
N ILE A 465 2.67 9.58 9.91
CA ILE A 465 1.66 10.36 10.62
C ILE A 465 1.55 11.71 9.94
N GLU A 466 0.31 12.08 9.58
CA GLU A 466 -0.01 13.35 8.98
C GLU A 466 0.06 14.47 10.02
N HIS A 467 0.88 15.49 9.75
CA HIS A 467 0.89 16.72 10.54
C HIS A 467 1.03 16.45 12.06
N GLY A 468 1.92 15.51 12.42
CA GLY A 468 1.99 14.96 13.77
C GLY A 468 2.46 15.96 14.82
N GLY A 469 3.21 16.98 14.40
CA GLY A 469 3.67 18.07 15.29
C GLY A 469 4.86 17.68 16.19
N GLY A 470 5.54 16.58 15.87
CA GLY A 470 6.73 16.09 16.55
C GLY A 470 7.80 15.63 15.56
N SER A 471 8.61 14.66 15.96
CA SER A 471 9.56 13.97 15.06
C SER A 471 9.08 12.56 14.70
N GLY A 472 9.55 12.02 13.57
CA GLY A 472 9.32 10.61 13.21
C GLY A 472 9.77 9.62 14.29
N GLY A 473 10.89 9.92 14.96
CA GLY A 473 11.40 9.11 16.09
C GLY A 473 10.52 9.17 17.34
N GLU A 474 9.80 10.26 17.55
CA GLU A 474 8.91 10.42 18.72
C GLU A 474 7.54 9.78 18.50
N LEU A 475 6.98 9.94 17.30
CA LEU A 475 5.58 9.58 17.05
C LEU A 475 5.42 8.30 16.21
N ALA A 476 6.18 8.17 15.11
CA ALA A 476 6.03 7.04 14.18
C ALA A 476 6.80 5.79 14.62
N ALA A 477 8.00 5.97 15.20
CA ALA A 477 8.84 4.86 15.63
C ALA A 477 8.20 3.95 16.69
N PRO A 478 7.46 4.46 17.71
CA PRO A 478 6.75 3.59 18.65
C PRO A 478 5.66 2.73 18.01
N ILE A 479 4.92 3.27 17.02
CA ILE A 479 3.90 2.49 16.28
C ILE A 479 4.59 1.37 15.49
N ALA A 480 5.67 1.70 14.78
CA ALA A 480 6.46 0.71 14.04
C ALA A 480 7.02 -0.37 14.97
N ARG A 481 7.54 0.02 16.13
CA ARG A 481 8.03 -0.92 17.15
C ARG A 481 6.93 -1.89 17.58
N ASN A 482 5.74 -1.40 17.93
CA ASN A 482 4.64 -2.27 18.36
C ASN A 482 4.22 -3.25 17.26
N MET A 483 4.20 -2.81 15.99
CA MET A 483 3.94 -3.68 14.84
C MET A 483 5.02 -4.74 14.64
N MET A 484 6.30 -4.37 14.80
CA MET A 484 7.40 -5.34 14.73
C MET A 484 7.35 -6.33 15.89
N GLU A 485 7.11 -5.86 17.12
CA GLU A 485 6.96 -6.70 18.32
C GLU A 485 5.85 -7.75 18.16
N ALA A 486 4.76 -7.44 17.47
CA ALA A 486 3.67 -8.38 17.21
C ALA A 486 4.09 -9.60 16.35
N VAL A 487 5.22 -9.52 15.64
CA VAL A 487 5.77 -10.63 14.83
C VAL A 487 6.90 -11.36 15.57
N VAL A 488 7.77 -10.61 16.24
CA VAL A 488 9.08 -11.12 16.71
C VAL A 488 9.13 -11.52 18.19
N LEU A 489 8.07 -11.26 18.96
CA LEU A 489 7.94 -11.62 20.38
C LEU A 489 6.78 -12.59 20.60
#